data_AF-A0A526M4U8-F1
#
_entry.id   AF-A0A526M4U8-F1
#
_cell.length_a   1.000
_cell.length_b   1.000
_cell.length_c   1.000
_cell.angle_alpha   90.00
_cell.angle_beta   90.00
_cell.angle_gamma   90.00
#
_symmetry.space_group_name_H-M   'P 1'
#
loop_
_entity.id
_entity.type
_entity.pdbx_description
1 polymer ?
#
loop_
_entity_poly.entity_id
_entity_poly.type
_entity_poly.pdbx_seq_one_letter_code
_entity_poly.pdbx_strand_id
1 'polypeptide(L)' 'TRTALFEAANVILRPTTRWSSMKAWAMKIANRQGARRAKVALARRMAVTLHRMWVDEQDFRWSAA' A
#
# COMPACT_ATOMS: atom_id res chain seq x y z
N THR A 1 14.69 -1.19 -7.58
CA THR A 1 13.65 -1.66 -6.64
C THR A 1 12.42 -0.74 -6.46
N ARG A 2 12.34 0.44 -7.09
CA ARG A 2 11.15 1.34 -7.00
C ARG A 2 9.94 0.87 -7.83
N THR A 3 10.19 0.25 -8.99
CA THR A 3 9.17 -0.12 -9.97
C THR A 3 8.25 -1.25 -9.46
N ALA A 4 8.82 -2.26 -8.80
CA ALA A 4 8.06 -3.39 -8.27
C ALA A 4 6.96 -2.96 -7.27
N LEU A 5 7.29 -2.02 -6.36
CA LEU A 5 6.32 -1.50 -5.40
C LEU A 5 5.26 -0.62 -6.05
N PHE A 6 5.60 0.08 -7.14
CA PHE A 6 4.63 0.85 -7.90
C PHE A 6 3.63 -0.07 -8.64
N GLU A 7 4.12 -1.14 -9.25
CA GLU A 7 3.25 -2.16 -9.88
C GLU A 7 2.37 -2.86 -8.85
N ALA A 8 2.93 -3.21 -7.69
CA ALA A 8 2.14 -3.77 -6.58
C ALA A 8 1.06 -2.79 -6.10
N ALA A 9 1.39 -1.50 -5.95
CA ALA A 9 0.41 -0.46 -5.62
C ALA A 9 -0.68 -0.31 -6.70
N ASN A 10 -0.34 -0.50 -7.96
CA ASN A 10 -1.29 -0.50 -9.07
C ASN A 10 -2.27 -1.68 -8.96
N VAL A 11 -1.80 -2.86 -8.54
CA VAL A 11 -2.64 -4.02 -8.26
C VAL A 11 -3.54 -3.78 -7.06
N ILE A 12 -2.99 -3.31 -5.92
CA ILE A 12 -3.74 -3.13 -4.67
C ILE A 12 -4.92 -2.15 -4.81
N LEU A 13 -4.78 -1.11 -5.64
CA LEU A 13 -5.85 -0.15 -5.87
C LEU A 13 -6.97 -0.68 -6.78
N ARG A 14 -6.84 -1.87 -7.37
CA ARG A 14 -7.91 -2.46 -8.17
C ARG A 14 -9.07 -2.90 -7.27
N PRO A 15 -10.33 -2.82 -7.73
CA PRO A 15 -11.49 -3.25 -6.95
C PRO A 15 -11.41 -4.70 -6.45
N THR A 16 -10.81 -5.59 -7.25
CA THR A 16 -10.70 -7.03 -6.98
C THR A 16 -9.77 -7.40 -5.83
N THR A 17 -8.87 -6.50 -5.41
CA THR A 17 -7.97 -6.78 -4.27
C THR A 17 -8.71 -6.67 -2.94
N ARG A 18 -8.42 -7.60 -2.01
CA ARG A 18 -8.93 -7.59 -0.64
C ARG A 18 -8.80 -6.21 0.01
N TRP A 19 -9.86 -5.78 0.70
CA TRP A 19 -9.84 -4.53 1.46
C TRP A 19 -8.89 -4.62 2.65
N SER A 20 -8.08 -3.59 2.85
CA SER A 20 -7.15 -3.47 3.97
C SER A 20 -7.09 -2.02 4.43
N SER A 21 -6.61 -1.78 5.65
CA SER A 21 -6.38 -0.42 6.18
C SER A 21 -5.49 0.41 5.25
N MET A 22 -4.48 -0.23 4.64
CA MET A 22 -3.56 0.39 3.69
C MET A 22 -4.25 0.76 2.37
N LYS A 23 -5.09 -0.13 1.83
CA LYS A 23 -5.90 0.16 0.63
C LYS A 23 -6.89 1.29 0.89
N ALA A 24 -7.60 1.26 2.02
CA ALA A 24 -8.54 2.31 2.41
C ALA A 24 -7.86 3.69 2.52
N TRP A 25 -6.68 3.74 3.14
CA TRP A 25 -5.89 4.97 3.22
C TRP A 25 -5.46 5.48 1.84
N ALA A 26 -4.99 4.58 0.96
CA ALA A 26 -4.58 4.96 -0.39
C ALA A 26 -5.77 5.43 -1.25
N MET A 27 -6.96 4.83 -1.09
CA MET A 27 -8.19 5.28 -1.74
C MET A 27 -8.61 6.68 -1.29
N LYS A 28 -8.45 7.02 -0.01
CA LYS A 28 -8.67 8.39 0.49
C LYS A 28 -7.75 9.40 -0.18
N ILE A 29 -6.47 9.04 -0.40
CA ILE A 29 -5.52 9.89 -1.13
C ILE A 29 -5.91 9.99 -2.61
N ALA A 30 -6.35 8.89 -3.22
CA ALA A 30 -6.79 8.89 -4.62
C ALA A 30 -7.95 9.86 -4.82
N ASN A 31 -8.91 9.90 -3.88
CA ASN A 31 -10.02 10.83 -3.92
C ASN A 31 -9.61 12.29 -3.73
N ARG A 32 -8.59 12.57 -2.90
CA ARG A 32 -8.15 13.94 -2.59
C ARG A 32 -7.13 14.52 -3.57
N GLN A 33 -6.26 13.67 -4.13
CA GLN A 33 -5.06 14.10 -4.87
C GLN A 33 -4.84 13.34 -6.18
N GLY A 34 -5.76 12.44 -6.54
CA GLY A 34 -5.69 11.66 -7.77
C GLY A 34 -4.91 10.36 -7.65
N ALA A 35 -5.23 9.42 -8.54
CA ALA A 35 -4.73 8.04 -8.51
C ALA A 35 -3.20 7.93 -8.64
N ARG A 36 -2.55 8.80 -9.44
CA ARG A 36 -1.10 8.76 -9.63
C ARG A 36 -0.34 9.05 -8.34
N ARG A 37 -0.78 10.07 -7.58
CA ARG A 37 -0.19 10.41 -6.28
C ARG A 37 -0.48 9.33 -5.23
N ALA A 38 -1.68 8.76 -5.25
CA ALA A 38 -2.04 7.63 -4.39
C ALA A 38 -1.15 6.40 -4.60
N LYS A 39 -0.87 6.01 -5.86
CA LYS A 39 0.04 4.88 -6.16
C LYS A 39 1.43 5.10 -5.60
N VAL A 40 2.00 6.30 -5.79
CA VAL A 40 3.33 6.64 -5.25
C VAL A 40 3.34 6.63 -3.73
N ALA A 41 2.32 7.22 -3.09
CA ALA A 41 2.19 7.25 -1.64
C ALA A 41 2.04 5.82 -1.06
N LEU A 42 1.24 4.97 -1.71
CA LEU A 42 1.06 3.58 -1.35
C LEU A 42 2.37 2.80 -1.46
N ALA A 43 3.08 2.90 -2.59
CA ALA A 43 4.36 2.23 -2.79
C ALA A 43 5.40 2.61 -1.71
N ARG A 44 5.47 3.89 -1.34
CA ARG A 44 6.36 4.37 -0.26
C ARG A 44 5.98 3.76 1.10
N ARG A 45 4.69 3.75 1.43
CA ARG A 45 4.20 3.18 2.68
C ARG A 45 4.45 1.66 2.73
N MET A 46 4.24 0.96 1.63
CA MET A 46 4.56 -0.47 1.50
C MET A 46 6.04 -0.75 1.74
N ALA A 47 6.95 0.05 1.16
CA ALA A 47 8.39 -0.10 1.39
C ALA A 47 8.73 -0.08 2.88
N VAL A 48 8.19 0.92 3.60
CA VAL A 48 8.44 1.08 5.04
C VAL A 48 7.83 -0.05 5.86
N THR A 49 6.60 -0.47 5.54
CA THR A 49 5.93 -1.58 6.25
C THR A 49 6.67 -2.90 6.04
N LEU A 50 7.02 -3.24 4.80
CA LEU A 50 7.74 -4.48 4.48
C LEU A 50 9.13 -4.49 5.09
N HIS A 51 9.83 -3.34 5.09
CA HIS A 51 11.13 -3.24 5.74
C HIS A 51 11.03 -3.45 7.26
N ARG A 52 10.01 -2.87 7.92
CA ARG A 52 9.78 -3.09 9.35
C ARG A 52 9.44 -4.53 9.67
N MET A 53 8.53 -5.13 8.91
CA MET A 53 8.19 -6.55 9.06
C MET A 53 9.43 -7.45 8.97
N TRP A 54 10.32 -7.17 8.02
CA TRP A 54 11.57 -7.90 7.87
C TRP A 54 12.50 -7.75 9.08
N VAL A 55 12.64 -6.53 9.62
CA VAL A 55 13.48 -6.26 10.79
C VAL A 55 12.89 -6.84 12.07
N ASP A 56 11.57 -6.79 12.23
CA ASP A 56 10.86 -7.22 13.44
C ASP A 56 10.47 -8.71 13.39
N GLU A 57 10.78 -9.42 12.30
CA GLU A 57 10.34 -10.80 12.01
C GLU A 57 8.81 -11.01 12.17
N GLN A 58 8.04 -9.98 11.78
CA GLN A 58 6.57 -9.97 11.91
C GLN A 58 5.85 -10.15 10.58
N ASP A 59 4.72 -10.84 10.63
CA ASP A 59 3.84 -11.05 9.47
C ASP A 59 3.00 -9.83 9.10
N PHE A 60 2.51 -9.81 7.85
CA PHE A 60 1.68 -8.72 7.37
C PHE A 60 0.29 -8.76 8.01
N ARG A 61 -0.08 -7.69 8.70
CA ARG A 61 -1.38 -7.54 9.35
C ARG A 61 -2.39 -6.90 8.42
N TRP A 62 -3.42 -7.67 8.05
CA TRP A 62 -4.49 -7.21 7.15
C TRP A 62 -5.47 -6.22 7.81
N SER A 63 -5.63 -6.31 9.12
CA SER A 63 -6.43 -5.41 9.95
C SER A 63 -5.58 -4.76 11.04
N ALA A 64 -5.93 -3.53 11.42
CA ALA A 64 -5.54 -3.04 12.74
C ALA A 64 -6.37 -3.83 13.75
N ALA A 65 -5.73 -4.49 14.72
CA ALA A 65 -6.45 -5.01 15.88
C ALA A 65 -6.92 -3.83 16.74
#